data_AF-A0A836R9L4-F1
#
_entry.id   AF-A0A836R9L4-F1
#
_cell.length_a   1.000
_cell.length_b   1.000
_cell.length_c   1.000
_cell.angle_alpha   90.00
_cell.angle_beta   90.00
_cell.angle_gamma   90.00
#
_symmetry.space_group_name_H-M   'P 1'
#
loop_
_entity.id
_entity.type
_entity.pdbx_description
1 polymer ?
#
loop_
_entity_poly.entity_id
_entity_poly.type
_entity_poly.pdbx_seq_one_letter_code
_entity_poly.pdbx_strand_id
1 'polypeptide(L)' 'MKPRLFVIDTFSLLFQVYHAIPPMTSPSGQPTNAVYGFTRDLLNILRNHRPAHLI' A
#
# COMPACT_ATOMS: atom_id res chain seq x y z
N MET A 1 -10.19 -8.21 -22.40
CA MET A 1 -9.71 -7.09 -21.55
C MET A 1 -8.35 -6.64 -22.05
N LYS A 2 -8.07 -5.33 -22.12
CA LYS A 2 -6.72 -4.84 -22.44
C LYS A 2 -5.80 -5.00 -21.22
N PRO A 3 -4.54 -5.42 -21.38
CA PRO A 3 -3.56 -5.43 -20.30
C PRO A 3 -3.46 -4.04 -19.64
N ARG A 4 -3.45 -4.00 -18.31
CA ARG A 4 -3.29 -2.76 -17.53
C ARG A 4 -1.96 -2.76 -16.80
N LEU A 5 -1.22 -1.67 -16.94
CA LEU A 5 -0.05 -1.34 -16.12
C LEU A 5 -0.47 -0.38 -15.02
N PHE A 6 -0.07 -0.67 -13.79
CA PHE A 6 -0.22 0.22 -12.64
C PHE A 6 1.18 0.66 -12.22
N VAL A 7 1.37 1.97 -12.06
CA VAL A 7 2.62 2.58 -11.57
C VAL A 7 2.33 3.23 -10.24
N ILE A 8 3.12 2.91 -9.23
CA ILE A 8 2.90 3.33 -7.85
C ILE A 8 3.98 4.31 -7.39
N ASP A 9 3.55 5.53 -7.04
CA ASP A 9 4.39 6.44 -6.25
C ASP A 9 4.41 5.98 -4.78
N THR A 10 5.41 5.18 -4.46
CA THR A 10 5.53 4.55 -3.13
C THR A 10 5.80 5.57 -2.03
N PHE A 11 6.57 6.65 -2.30
CA PHE A 11 6.87 7.66 -1.28
C PHE A 11 5.62 8.46 -0.91
N SER A 12 4.87 8.90 -1.92
CA SER A 12 3.62 9.63 -1.70
C SER A 12 2.60 8.79 -0.92
N LEU A 13 2.41 7.52 -1.31
CA LEU A 13 1.47 6.64 -0.63
C LEU A 13 1.89 6.28 0.79
N LEU A 14 3.18 5.97 1.02
CA LEU A 14 3.69 5.70 2.37
C LEU A 14 3.49 6.90 3.29
N PHE A 15 3.77 8.11 2.80
CA PHE A 15 3.54 9.33 3.56
C PHE A 15 2.05 9.50 3.90
N GLN A 16 1.17 9.37 2.92
CA GLN A 16 -0.28 9.48 3.13
C GLN A 16 -0.77 8.49 4.18
N VAL A 17 -0.45 7.20 4.04
CA VAL A 17 -0.97 6.17 4.95
C VAL A 17 -0.30 6.19 6.32
N TYR A 18 0.93 6.68 6.43
CA TYR A 18 1.57 6.94 7.73
C TYR A 18 0.80 7.99 8.55
N HIS A 19 0.32 9.05 7.90
CA HIS A 19 -0.43 10.12 8.57
C HIS A 19 -1.94 9.83 8.70
N ALA A 20 -2.50 8.99 7.83
CA ALA A 20 -3.93 8.70 7.82
C ALA A 20 -4.36 7.54 8.73
N ILE A 21 -3.47 6.56 8.98
CA ILE A 21 -3.79 5.37 9.76
C ILE A 21 -3.40 5.59 11.22
N PRO A 22 -4.27 5.23 12.19
CA PRO A 22 -3.95 5.32 13.62
C PRO A 22 -2.61 4.65 13.98
N PRO A 23 -1.93 5.09 15.06
CA PRO A 23 -0.67 4.49 15.48
C PRO A 23 -0.79 2.97 15.67
N MET A 24 0.17 2.26 15.08
CA MET A 24 0.31 0.81 15.20
C MET A 24 1.77 0.51 15.46
N THR A 25 2.04 -0.41 16.39
CA THR A 25 3.40 -0.82 16.74
C THR A 25 3.52 -2.34 16.74
N SER A 26 4.72 -2.82 16.40
CA SER A 26 5.11 -4.21 16.62
C SER A 26 5.39 -4.48 18.11
N PRO A 27 5.56 -5.76 18.53
CA PRO A 27 5.94 -6.07 19.91
C PRO A 27 7.25 -5.44 20.39
N SER A 28 8.17 -5.09 19.46
CA SER A 28 9.41 -4.37 19.78
C SER A 28 9.24 -2.84 19.81
N GLY A 29 8.01 -2.34 19.61
CA GLY A 29 7.68 -0.91 19.61
C GLY A 29 7.89 -0.20 18.27
N GLN A 30 8.37 -0.89 17.23
CA GLN A 30 8.56 -0.27 15.92
C GLN A 30 7.21 0.10 15.26
N PRO A 31 7.03 1.31 14.73
CA PRO A 31 5.82 1.70 13.99
C PRO A 31 5.57 0.82 12.76
N THR A 32 4.32 0.40 12.56
CA THR A 32 3.93 -0.51 11.46
C THR A 32 2.75 -0.02 10.62
N ASN A 33 2.14 1.11 10.99
CA ASN A 33 0.95 1.66 10.34
C ASN A 33 1.15 1.94 8.84
N ALA A 34 2.30 2.51 8.45
CA ALA A 34 2.59 2.80 7.04
C ALA A 34 2.69 1.51 6.20
N VAL A 35 3.40 0.51 6.71
CA VAL A 35 3.57 -0.79 6.05
C VAL A 35 2.23 -1.51 5.92
N TYR A 36 1.41 -1.47 6.98
CA TYR A 36 0.06 -2.04 6.96
C TYR A 36 -0.82 -1.37 5.90
N GLY A 37 -0.88 -0.04 5.88
CA GLY A 37 -1.68 0.74 4.92
C GLY A 37 -1.27 0.49 3.48
N PHE A 38 0.02 0.61 3.19
CA PHE A 38 0.55 0.38 1.86
C PHE A 38 0.26 -1.04 1.36
N THR A 39 0.48 -2.05 2.20
CA THR A 39 0.23 -3.46 1.82
C THR A 39 -1.26 -3.71 1.57
N ARG A 40 -2.15 -3.15 2.40
CA ARG A 40 -3.61 -3.22 2.21
C ARG A 40 -4.01 -2.65 0.85
N ASP A 41 -3.48 -1.48 0.51
CA ASP A 41 -3.82 -0.79 -0.73
C ASP A 41 -3.29 -1.57 -1.96
N LEU A 42 -2.09 -2.15 -1.86
CA LEU A 42 -1.54 -3.06 -2.87
C LEU A 42 -2.44 -4.28 -3.10
N LEU A 43 -2.89 -4.93 -2.01
CA LEU A 43 -3.79 -6.09 -2.08
C LEU A 43 -5.13 -5.72 -2.73
N ASN A 44 -5.66 -4.53 -2.45
CA ASN A 44 -6.88 -4.03 -3.07
C ASN A 44 -6.70 -3.83 -4.58
N ILE A 45 -5.56 -3.29 -5.02
CA ILE A 45 -5.23 -3.16 -6.45
C ILE A 45 -5.20 -4.54 -7.11
N LEU A 46 -4.47 -5.49 -6.54
CA LEU A 46 -4.34 -6.84 -7.10
C LEU A 46 -5.69 -7.56 -7.21
N ARG A 47 -6.53 -7.48 -6.16
CA ARG A 47 -7.83 -8.16 -6.11
C ARG A 47 -8.87 -7.52 -7.05
N ASN A 48 -8.98 -6.20 -7.01
CA ASN A 48 -10.07 -5.48 -7.68
C ASN A 48 -9.73 -5.11 -9.13
N HIS A 49 -8.44 -4.91 -9.43
CA HIS A 49 -8.00 -4.44 -10.74
C HIS A 49 -7.27 -5.50 -11.56
N ARG A 50 -6.73 -6.56 -10.94
CA ARG A 50 -6.01 -7.65 -11.62
C ARG A 50 -5.08 -7.13 -12.74
N PRO A 51 -4.14 -6.22 -12.39
CA PRO A 51 -3.27 -5.62 -13.39
C PRO A 51 -2.37 -6.69 -14.02
N ALA A 52 -1.96 -6.46 -15.27
CA ALA A 52 -0.98 -7.31 -15.94
C ALA A 52 0.43 -7.04 -15.42
N HIS A 53 0.70 -5.79 -15.04
CA HIS A 53 1.99 -5.35 -14.49
C HIS A 53 1.75 -4.35 -13.37
N LEU A 54 2.59 -4.41 -12.34
CA LEU A 54 2.63 -3.49 -11.22
C LEU A 54 4.09 -3.06 -11.04
N ILE A 55 4.34 -1.76 -11.07
CA ILE A 55 5.67 -1.16 -10.91
C ILE A 55 5.62 -0.16 -9.76
#